data_AF-A0A7X7NTS8-F1
#
_entry.id   AF-A0A7X7NTS8-F1
#
_cell.length_a   1.000
_cell.length_b   1.000
_cell.length_c   1.000
_cell.angle_alpha   90.00
_cell.angle_beta   90.00
_cell.angle_gamma   90.00
#
_symmetry.space_group_name_H-M   'P 1'
#
loop_
_entity.id
_entity.type
_entity.pdbx_description
1 polymer ?
#
loop_
_entity_poly.entity_id
_entity_poly.type
_entity_poly.pdbx_seq_one_letter_code
_entity_poly.pdbx_strand_id
1 'polypeptide(L)'
;MKRTIGLILTSLLLLVTLVACGSRSIDAQSLASIELTGADGFASIAVKTDEQAILTLIEEAMSELKDNDEKGLERLFKREAALNSIIFTAEKMADLKNGDEINIRASYDEQLAKDAGIKFRNTQFKYLVEGLTDALAIDVKNNVKLLFEGYDGLGTATLELDGEVEAFSYAFNFIFQGDKTNLTNGDRVALKVVPNNTVLTSHGKIARETSLSFEVQGLAPMASVDLFSDLVLIFDGISDQGSVSFDTTRLPSDWVEAGSMDRAPLQFFAFPENGLANGDKLTVQAQIDEQWFSTRGLKPVTLEKEYEATGLKEYPRNLDDIDLVPLFEKIETWIEQDIHLRLVSNYWNRDYRAGEPVSRWDYRDRFGVKRIYYGYDQTDRADNFIAIIYEVSVEGTCVEATPYQSSYEEGETLSSTLYLVYVIDRIMYDRADITDYYDINLKLHSDVELDVISTLKHQYGSGSNLIVEAAVPPNVAYQE
;
A
#
# COMPACT_ATOMS: atom_id res chain seq x y z
N MET A 1 -32.25 -35.10 43.06
CA MET A 1 -31.07 -35.21 43.96
C MET A 1 -30.81 -33.86 44.59
N LYS A 2 -30.47 -33.87 45.88
CA LYS A 2 -30.70 -32.79 46.86
C LYS A 2 -29.94 -31.49 46.52
N ARG A 3 -30.69 -30.38 46.46
CA ARG A 3 -30.18 -29.01 46.48
C ARG A 3 -29.69 -28.72 47.90
N THR A 4 -28.38 -28.66 48.11
CA THR A 4 -27.80 -28.14 49.37
C THR A 4 -27.61 -26.64 49.22
N ILE A 5 -28.57 -25.94 49.84
CA ILE A 5 -28.59 -24.52 50.14
C ILE A 5 -27.32 -24.17 50.93
N GLY A 6 -26.68 -23.05 50.56
CA GLY A 6 -25.55 -22.50 51.30
C GLY A 6 -25.91 -22.34 52.77
N LEU A 7 -25.11 -22.94 53.63
CA LEU A 7 -25.29 -22.88 55.08
C LEU A 7 -24.90 -21.47 55.55
N ILE A 8 -25.90 -20.62 55.75
CA ILE A 8 -25.75 -19.40 56.54
C ILE A 8 -25.68 -19.86 58.00
N LEU A 9 -24.46 -20.00 58.52
CA LEU A 9 -24.23 -20.37 59.92
C LEU A 9 -24.31 -19.09 60.77
N THR A 10 -25.52 -18.69 61.17
CA THR A 10 -25.73 -17.64 62.16
C THR A 10 -25.35 -18.15 63.54
N SER A 11 -24.13 -17.84 64.00
CA SER A 11 -23.74 -18.13 65.39
C SER A 11 -24.49 -17.20 66.33
N LEU A 12 -25.55 -17.73 66.94
CA LEU A 12 -26.36 -17.10 67.96
C LEU A 12 -25.51 -16.86 69.23
N LEU A 13 -25.06 -15.62 69.47
CA LEU A 13 -24.37 -15.26 70.71
C LEU A 13 -25.31 -14.51 71.68
N LEU A 14 -25.26 -14.94 72.94
CA LEU A 14 -26.17 -14.66 74.04
C LEU A 14 -26.60 -13.19 74.23
N LEU A 15 -27.92 -13.00 74.34
CA LEU A 15 -28.58 -11.82 74.88
C LEU A 15 -28.32 -11.72 76.41
N VAL A 16 -27.55 -10.72 76.86
CA VAL A 16 -27.47 -10.35 78.29
C VAL A 16 -28.19 -9.03 78.50
N THR A 17 -29.12 -9.06 79.46
CA THR A 17 -30.13 -8.04 79.78
C THR A 17 -29.58 -6.71 80.30
N LEU A 18 -30.33 -5.65 79.97
CA LEU A 18 -30.23 -4.23 80.35
C LEU A 18 -30.04 -3.93 81.85
N VAL A 19 -29.27 -2.86 82.15
CA VAL A 19 -29.51 -1.97 83.31
C VAL A 19 -29.29 -0.49 82.92
N ALA A 20 -30.06 0.36 83.60
CA ALA A 20 -30.44 1.75 83.41
C ALA A 20 -29.37 2.87 83.49
N CYS A 21 -29.79 4.03 82.96
CA CYS A 21 -29.30 5.42 83.13
C CYS A 21 -27.88 5.78 82.63
N GLY A 22 -27.85 6.56 81.53
CA GLY A 22 -26.66 7.24 81.01
C GLY A 22 -26.05 6.57 79.78
N SER A 23 -26.28 7.12 78.59
CA SER A 23 -25.83 6.62 77.25
C SER A 23 -26.20 5.17 76.93
N ARG A 24 -27.00 4.94 75.87
CA ARG A 24 -27.27 3.56 75.40
C ARG A 24 -26.00 3.04 74.72
N SER A 25 -25.34 2.07 75.35
CA SER A 25 -24.15 1.44 74.78
C SER A 25 -24.57 0.35 73.80
N ILE A 26 -24.16 0.49 72.54
CA ILE A 26 -24.47 -0.43 71.44
C ILE A 26 -23.22 -1.25 71.12
N ASP A 27 -23.40 -2.55 70.94
CA ASP A 27 -22.31 -3.45 70.55
C ASP A 27 -22.06 -3.31 69.05
N ALA A 28 -20.87 -2.85 68.66
CA ALA A 28 -20.52 -2.73 67.24
C ALA A 28 -20.44 -4.09 66.56
N GLN A 29 -20.03 -5.15 67.29
CA GLN A 29 -19.91 -6.49 66.72
C GLN A 29 -21.27 -7.05 66.26
N SER A 30 -22.35 -6.75 66.99
CA SER A 30 -23.70 -7.21 66.62
C SER A 30 -24.28 -6.49 65.39
N LEU A 31 -23.60 -5.45 64.89
CA LEU A 31 -23.98 -4.72 63.69
C LEU A 31 -23.14 -5.13 62.46
N ALA A 32 -22.26 -6.12 62.61
CA ALA A 32 -21.46 -6.64 61.51
C ALA A 32 -22.13 -7.88 60.89
N SER A 33 -22.30 -7.85 59.57
CA SER A 33 -22.63 -9.02 58.75
C SER A 33 -21.35 -9.51 58.07
N ILE A 34 -20.99 -10.77 58.34
CA ILE A 34 -19.75 -11.39 57.85
C ILE A 34 -20.10 -12.51 56.88
N GLU A 35 -19.61 -12.39 55.64
CA GLU A 35 -19.78 -13.40 54.59
C GLU A 35 -18.41 -13.95 54.18
N LEU A 36 -18.26 -15.28 54.24
CA LEU A 36 -17.10 -15.99 53.70
C LEU A 36 -17.45 -16.60 52.35
N THR A 37 -16.54 -16.48 51.38
CA THR A 37 -16.67 -17.09 50.04
C THR A 37 -15.37 -17.76 49.65
N GLY A 38 -15.43 -18.95 49.03
CA GLY A 38 -14.24 -19.71 48.60
C GLY A 38 -14.03 -21.00 49.38
N ALA A 39 -12.80 -21.52 49.33
CA ALA A 39 -12.40 -22.78 49.96
C ALA A 39 -11.26 -22.55 50.98
N ASP A 40 -10.93 -23.58 51.76
CA ASP A 40 -9.87 -23.53 52.76
C ASP A 40 -8.52 -23.11 52.13
N GLY A 41 -7.92 -22.02 52.63
CA GLY A 41 -6.69 -21.43 52.10
C GLY A 41 -6.87 -20.44 50.94
N PHE A 42 -8.09 -20.28 50.43
CA PHE A 42 -8.43 -19.45 49.27
C PHE A 42 -9.70 -18.63 49.49
N ALA A 43 -10.20 -18.57 50.72
CA ALA A 43 -11.42 -17.85 51.02
C ALA A 43 -11.19 -16.34 51.17
N SER A 44 -12.23 -15.59 50.83
CA SER A 44 -12.32 -14.15 51.01
C SER A 44 -13.44 -13.80 51.98
N ILE A 45 -13.25 -12.75 52.76
CA ILE A 45 -14.23 -12.23 53.72
C ILE A 45 -14.78 -10.89 53.22
N ALA A 46 -16.10 -10.76 53.28
CA ALA A 46 -16.78 -9.48 53.16
C ALA A 46 -17.41 -9.16 54.52
N VAL A 47 -17.04 -8.00 55.10
CA VAL A 47 -17.66 -7.49 56.31
C VAL A 47 -18.46 -6.26 55.95
N LYS A 48 -19.77 -6.34 56.15
CA LYS A 48 -20.73 -5.27 55.85
C LYS A 48 -21.47 -4.90 57.12
N THR A 49 -22.14 -3.75 57.10
CA THR A 49 -23.07 -3.38 58.14
C THR A 49 -24.35 -4.21 58.00
N ASP A 50 -24.83 -4.79 59.10
CA ASP A 50 -26.11 -5.46 59.17
C ASP A 50 -27.24 -4.42 59.22
N GLU A 51 -27.75 -4.07 58.04
CA GLU A 51 -28.84 -3.11 57.89
C GLU A 51 -30.12 -3.55 58.63
N GLN A 52 -30.37 -4.86 58.73
CA GLN A 52 -31.55 -5.38 59.42
C GLN A 52 -31.42 -5.21 60.94
N ALA A 53 -30.21 -5.42 61.49
CA ALA A 53 -29.94 -5.15 62.89
C ALA A 53 -30.09 -3.64 63.22
N ILE A 54 -29.63 -2.76 62.32
CA ILE A 54 -29.84 -1.31 62.46
C ILE A 54 -31.33 -0.96 62.41
N LEU A 55 -32.08 -1.48 61.42
CA LEU A 55 -33.51 -1.24 61.28
C LEU A 55 -34.26 -1.65 62.55
N THR A 56 -33.96 -2.83 63.09
CA THR A 56 -34.56 -3.34 64.33
C THR A 56 -34.32 -2.36 65.50
N LEU A 57 -33.10 -1.84 65.66
CA LEU A 57 -32.78 -0.86 66.71
C LEU A 57 -33.49 0.48 66.54
N ILE A 58 -33.79 0.88 65.30
CA ILE A 58 -34.54 2.10 64.96
C ILE A 58 -36.03 1.87 65.23
N GLU A 59 -36.61 0.75 64.81
CA GLU A 59 -38.00 0.38 65.05
C GLU A 59 -38.31 0.27 66.54
N GLU A 60 -37.43 -0.38 67.31
CA GLU A 60 -37.53 -0.42 68.78
C GLU A 60 -37.55 0.99 69.37
N ALA A 61 -36.63 1.86 68.93
CA ALA A 61 -36.57 3.25 69.40
C ALA A 61 -37.80 4.07 68.98
N MET A 62 -38.35 3.79 67.80
CA MET A 62 -39.56 4.43 67.29
C MET A 62 -40.81 4.00 68.08
N SER A 63 -40.88 2.72 68.48
CA SER A 63 -41.99 2.18 69.27
C SER A 63 -42.09 2.78 70.68
N GLU A 64 -40.99 3.33 71.20
CA GLU A 64 -40.93 4.03 72.49
C GLU A 64 -41.41 5.50 72.40
N LEU A 65 -41.66 6.03 71.19
CA LEU A 65 -42.11 7.40 71.00
C LEU A 65 -43.59 7.58 71.38
N LYS A 66 -43.88 8.72 72.00
CA LYS A 66 -45.27 9.14 72.29
C LYS A 66 -45.81 9.99 71.14
N ASP A 67 -47.12 9.99 70.97
CA ASP A 67 -47.79 10.89 70.03
C ASP A 67 -47.38 12.36 70.28
N ASN A 68 -46.97 13.05 69.22
CA ASN A 68 -46.47 14.44 69.22
C ASN A 68 -45.14 14.68 69.97
N ASP A 69 -44.28 13.67 70.15
CA ASP A 69 -42.92 13.85 70.71
C ASP A 69 -41.90 14.30 69.64
N GLU A 70 -41.94 15.59 69.25
CA GLU A 70 -41.01 16.18 68.26
C GLU A 70 -39.52 16.01 68.65
N LYS A 71 -39.21 16.14 69.94
CA LYS A 71 -37.83 15.94 70.45
C LYS A 71 -37.42 14.47 70.44
N GLY A 72 -38.37 13.56 70.63
CA GLY A 72 -38.18 12.13 70.43
C GLY A 72 -37.85 11.80 68.98
N LEU A 73 -38.58 12.40 68.03
CA LEU A 73 -38.32 12.23 66.60
C LEU A 73 -36.94 12.77 66.17
N GLU A 74 -36.55 13.94 66.67
CA GLU A 74 -35.21 14.50 66.42
C GLU A 74 -34.09 13.57 66.95
N ARG A 75 -34.29 12.98 68.14
CA ARG A 75 -33.36 11.99 68.71
C ARG A 75 -33.30 10.71 67.88
N LEU A 76 -34.42 10.28 67.31
CA LEU A 76 -34.48 9.10 66.44
C LEU A 76 -33.67 9.33 65.15
N PHE A 77 -33.83 10.47 64.48
CA PHE A 77 -33.05 10.80 63.29
C PHE A 77 -31.54 10.86 63.56
N LYS A 78 -31.13 11.46 64.69
CA LYS A 78 -29.72 11.47 65.12
C LYS A 78 -29.19 10.06 65.38
N ARG A 79 -30.01 9.20 66.00
CA ARG A 79 -29.68 7.79 66.24
C ARG A 79 -29.53 6.99 64.96
N GLU A 80 -30.45 7.16 64.02
CA GLU A 80 -30.36 6.54 62.69
C GLU A 80 -29.10 6.97 61.95
N ALA A 81 -28.80 8.27 61.92
CA ALA A 81 -27.58 8.80 61.30
C ALA A 81 -26.30 8.23 61.94
N ALA A 82 -26.27 8.14 63.28
CA ALA A 82 -25.13 7.56 63.99
C ALA A 82 -24.95 6.06 63.72
N LEU A 83 -26.04 5.28 63.68
CA LEU A 83 -26.00 3.85 63.36
C LEU A 83 -25.55 3.60 61.92
N ASN A 84 -26.08 4.35 60.96
CA ASN A 84 -25.72 4.24 59.54
C ASN A 84 -24.31 4.75 59.22
N SER A 85 -23.65 5.45 60.14
CA SER A 85 -22.25 5.88 59.98
C SER A 85 -21.23 4.76 60.19
N ILE A 86 -21.64 3.60 60.72
CA ILE A 86 -20.71 2.52 61.05
C ILE A 86 -20.25 1.78 59.79
N ILE A 87 -18.94 1.57 59.69
CA ILE A 87 -18.25 0.86 58.62
C ILE A 87 -17.27 -0.13 59.23
N PHE A 88 -17.21 -1.33 58.68
CA PHE A 88 -16.31 -2.38 59.14
C PHE A 88 -15.15 -2.60 58.16
N THR A 89 -13.98 -2.87 58.72
CA THR A 89 -12.77 -3.23 57.97
C THR A 89 -12.12 -4.45 58.61
N ALA A 90 -11.67 -5.40 57.79
CA ALA A 90 -10.93 -6.57 58.24
C ALA A 90 -9.44 -6.40 57.95
N GLU A 91 -8.56 -6.86 58.84
CA GLU A 91 -7.11 -6.77 58.62
C GLU A 91 -6.61 -7.65 57.46
N LYS A 92 -7.34 -8.72 57.15
CA LYS A 92 -7.05 -9.67 56.07
C LYS A 92 -8.37 -9.99 55.36
N MET A 93 -8.40 -9.81 54.04
CA MET A 93 -9.63 -9.93 53.24
C MET A 93 -9.66 -11.15 52.30
N ALA A 94 -8.53 -11.83 52.10
CA ALA A 94 -8.37 -12.95 51.18
C ALA A 94 -7.35 -13.97 51.72
N ASP A 95 -7.22 -15.11 51.05
CA ASP A 95 -6.32 -16.23 51.44
C ASP A 95 -6.59 -16.74 52.87
N LEU A 96 -7.87 -16.75 53.26
CA LEU A 96 -8.34 -17.22 54.55
C LEU A 96 -8.46 -18.73 54.56
N LYS A 97 -8.17 -19.32 55.72
CA LYS A 97 -8.30 -20.75 56.00
C LYS A 97 -8.99 -20.99 57.34
N ASN A 98 -9.56 -22.18 57.51
CA ASN A 98 -10.09 -22.65 58.77
C ASN A 98 -9.03 -22.51 59.87
N GLY A 99 -9.42 -21.85 60.96
CA GLY A 99 -8.55 -21.55 62.10
C GLY A 99 -7.81 -20.20 62.02
N ASP A 100 -7.92 -19.43 60.92
CA ASP A 100 -7.43 -18.05 60.92
C ASP A 100 -8.29 -17.19 61.87
N GLU A 101 -7.63 -16.41 62.75
CA GLU A 101 -8.28 -15.35 63.52
C GLU A 101 -8.07 -14.01 62.80
N ILE A 102 -9.15 -13.31 62.48
CA ILE A 102 -9.12 -12.01 61.80
C ILE A 102 -9.60 -10.92 62.76
N ASN A 103 -8.80 -9.87 62.93
CA ASN A 103 -9.26 -8.65 63.60
C ASN A 103 -10.14 -7.81 62.67
N ILE A 104 -11.37 -7.55 63.12
CA ILE A 104 -12.33 -6.66 62.48
C ILE A 104 -12.43 -5.38 63.31
N ARG A 105 -12.36 -4.24 62.63
CA ARG A 105 -12.48 -2.92 63.22
C ARG A 105 -13.71 -2.19 62.68
N ALA A 106 -14.50 -1.65 63.59
CA ALA A 106 -15.58 -0.72 63.29
C ALA A 106 -15.07 0.72 63.40
N SER A 107 -15.35 1.53 62.39
CA SER A 107 -15.20 2.99 62.38
C SER A 107 -16.57 3.63 62.24
N TYR A 108 -16.79 4.78 62.88
CA TYR A 108 -18.06 5.50 62.87
C TYR A 108 -17.83 7.00 63.03
N ASP A 109 -18.86 7.80 62.79
CA ASP A 109 -18.81 9.24 63.04
C ASP A 109 -19.02 9.52 64.55
N GLU A 110 -17.93 9.92 65.22
CA GLU A 110 -17.95 10.20 66.66
C GLU A 110 -18.88 11.36 67.04
N GLN A 111 -19.04 12.35 66.15
CA GLN A 111 -19.90 13.50 66.41
C GLN A 111 -21.37 13.11 66.32
N LEU A 112 -21.76 12.34 65.30
CA LEU A 112 -23.12 11.80 65.20
C LEU A 112 -23.43 10.87 66.38
N ALA A 113 -22.50 10.00 66.76
CA ALA A 113 -22.66 9.12 67.92
C ALA A 113 -22.86 9.91 69.22
N LYS A 114 -22.08 10.97 69.42
CA LYS A 114 -22.19 11.87 70.58
C LYS A 114 -23.52 12.62 70.60
N ASP A 115 -23.94 13.18 69.46
CA ASP A 115 -25.19 13.92 69.31
C ASP A 115 -26.42 13.02 69.50
N ALA A 116 -26.29 11.73 69.16
CA ALA A 116 -27.29 10.70 69.42
C ALA A 116 -27.25 10.11 70.84
N GLY A 117 -26.22 10.42 71.64
CA GLY A 117 -26.02 9.84 72.97
C GLY A 117 -25.70 8.33 72.96
N ILE A 118 -25.10 7.85 71.87
CA ILE A 118 -24.71 6.46 71.64
C ILE A 118 -23.24 6.27 71.97
N LYS A 119 -22.92 5.14 72.62
CA LYS A 119 -21.54 4.69 72.81
C LYS A 119 -21.36 3.31 72.20
N PHE A 120 -20.61 3.23 71.11
CA PHE A 120 -20.21 1.94 70.54
C PHE A 120 -19.16 1.27 71.43
N ARG A 121 -19.38 0.00 71.75
CA ARG A 121 -18.41 -0.89 72.41
C ARG A 121 -18.03 -2.04 71.46
N ASN A 122 -16.96 -2.77 71.76
CA ASN A 122 -16.41 -3.83 70.91
C ASN A 122 -16.16 -3.36 69.47
N THR A 123 -15.63 -2.15 69.32
CA THR A 123 -15.26 -1.56 68.02
C THR A 123 -14.05 -2.25 67.37
N GLN A 124 -13.43 -3.18 68.10
CA GLN A 124 -12.47 -4.15 67.60
C GLN A 124 -12.84 -5.51 68.18
N PHE A 125 -12.96 -6.52 67.32
CA PHE A 125 -13.26 -7.88 67.73
C PHE A 125 -12.58 -8.88 66.79
N LYS A 126 -12.43 -10.12 67.27
CA LYS A 126 -11.86 -11.22 66.51
C LYS A 126 -12.96 -12.06 65.90
N TYR A 127 -12.77 -12.45 64.66
CA TYR A 127 -13.58 -13.45 63.97
C TYR A 127 -12.73 -14.68 63.67
N LEU A 128 -13.18 -15.84 64.11
CA LEU A 128 -12.54 -17.13 63.80
C LEU A 128 -13.14 -17.65 62.50
N VAL A 129 -12.30 -17.87 61.50
CA VAL A 129 -12.70 -18.44 60.21
C VAL A 129 -12.94 -19.93 60.40
N GLU A 130 -14.17 -20.38 60.17
CA GLU A 130 -14.57 -21.79 60.26
C GLU A 130 -15.59 -22.14 59.17
N GLY A 131 -15.75 -23.43 58.88
CA GLY A 131 -16.76 -23.93 57.94
C GLY A 131 -16.40 -23.81 56.46
N LEU A 132 -15.14 -23.48 56.13
CA LEU A 132 -14.65 -23.54 54.75
C LEU A 132 -14.49 -24.99 54.29
N THR A 133 -14.81 -25.26 53.02
CA THR A 133 -14.64 -26.58 52.40
C THR A 133 -13.22 -26.75 51.86
N ASP A 134 -12.69 -27.98 51.88
CA ASP A 134 -11.41 -28.28 51.23
C ASP A 134 -11.56 -28.29 49.70
N ALA A 135 -10.60 -27.70 48.99
CA ALA A 135 -10.54 -27.75 47.53
C ALA A 135 -9.08 -27.87 47.04
N LEU A 136 -8.89 -28.56 45.91
CA LEU A 136 -7.59 -28.71 45.28
C LEU A 136 -7.30 -27.52 44.37
N ALA A 137 -6.15 -26.87 44.56
CA ALA A 137 -5.74 -25.73 43.76
C ALA A 137 -5.34 -26.17 42.34
N ILE A 138 -5.93 -25.53 41.33
CA ILE A 138 -5.53 -25.67 39.93
C ILE A 138 -4.32 -24.76 39.67
N ASP A 139 -3.26 -25.34 39.11
CA ASP A 139 -2.08 -24.61 38.67
C ASP A 139 -2.32 -23.96 37.30
N VAL A 140 -2.77 -22.71 37.30
CA VAL A 140 -3.06 -21.97 36.07
C VAL A 140 -1.79 -21.73 35.25
N LYS A 141 -0.67 -21.40 35.91
CA LYS A 141 0.52 -20.89 35.22
C LYS A 141 1.19 -21.93 34.35
N ASN A 142 1.21 -23.19 34.79
CA ASN A 142 1.86 -24.27 34.04
C ASN A 142 0.95 -24.93 33.00
N ASN A 143 -0.35 -24.58 32.98
CA ASN A 143 -1.36 -25.18 32.11
C ASN A 143 -1.95 -24.18 31.10
N VAL A 144 -1.38 -22.97 31.00
CA VAL A 144 -1.76 -21.94 30.03
C VAL A 144 -0.52 -21.50 29.27
N LYS A 145 -0.57 -21.66 27.94
CA LYS A 145 0.50 -21.26 27.02
C LYS A 145 -0.09 -20.43 25.88
N LEU A 146 0.78 -19.69 25.19
CA LEU A 146 0.46 -19.06 23.93
C LEU A 146 1.33 -19.67 22.83
N LEU A 147 0.68 -20.09 21.75
CA LEU A 147 1.33 -20.44 20.50
C LEU A 147 1.41 -19.18 19.63
N PHE A 148 2.60 -18.90 19.11
CA PHE A 148 2.82 -17.78 18.18
C PHE A 148 3.04 -18.31 16.77
N GLU A 149 2.21 -17.87 15.84
CA GLU A 149 2.23 -18.32 14.44
C GLU A 149 2.27 -17.11 13.49
N GLY A 150 2.79 -17.34 12.28
CA GLY A 150 2.92 -16.32 11.23
C GLY A 150 4.34 -15.77 11.11
N TYR A 151 4.44 -14.57 10.57
CA TYR A 151 5.71 -13.91 10.29
C TYR A 151 6.00 -12.80 11.30
N ASP A 152 7.27 -12.45 11.45
CA ASP A 152 7.72 -11.36 12.31
C ASP A 152 7.11 -10.02 11.86
N GLY A 153 6.36 -9.35 12.75
CA GLY A 153 5.55 -8.16 12.47
C GLY A 153 4.09 -8.46 12.09
N LEU A 154 3.75 -9.73 11.86
CA LEU A 154 2.42 -10.23 11.50
C LEU A 154 2.04 -11.48 12.30
N GLY A 155 2.70 -11.68 13.44
CA GLY A 155 2.47 -12.81 14.30
C GLY A 155 1.11 -12.74 14.97
N THR A 156 0.55 -13.91 15.24
CA THR A 156 -0.70 -14.05 15.99
C THR A 156 -0.50 -14.93 17.21
N ALA A 157 -1.17 -14.59 18.30
CA ALA A 157 -1.15 -15.36 19.53
C ALA A 157 -2.44 -16.18 19.67
N THR A 158 -2.28 -17.49 19.81
CA THR A 158 -3.37 -18.43 20.03
C THR A 158 -3.23 -19.07 21.41
N LEU A 159 -4.34 -19.14 22.14
CA LEU A 159 -4.38 -19.74 23.47
C LEU A 159 -4.30 -21.26 23.37
N GLU A 160 -3.37 -21.85 24.11
CA GLU A 160 -3.24 -23.29 24.28
C GLU A 160 -3.41 -23.63 25.77
N LEU A 161 -4.32 -24.55 26.07
CA LEU A 161 -4.67 -24.97 27.42
C LEU A 161 -4.31 -26.43 27.60
N ASP A 162 -3.78 -26.77 28.78
CA ASP A 162 -3.46 -28.13 29.17
C ASP A 162 -4.16 -28.51 30.48
N GLY A 163 -4.19 -29.82 30.77
CA GLY A 163 -4.48 -30.36 32.09
C GLY A 163 -5.82 -29.90 32.69
N GLU A 164 -5.81 -29.47 33.95
CA GLU A 164 -7.05 -29.09 34.65
C GLU A 164 -7.63 -27.77 34.15
N VAL A 165 -6.81 -26.87 33.60
CA VAL A 165 -7.32 -25.61 33.03
C VAL A 165 -8.11 -25.90 31.76
N GLU A 166 -7.64 -26.83 30.93
CA GLU A 166 -8.38 -27.30 29.75
C GLU A 166 -9.69 -27.99 30.16
N ALA A 167 -9.61 -28.95 31.09
CA ALA A 167 -10.75 -29.74 31.56
C ALA A 167 -11.87 -28.86 32.16
N PHE A 168 -11.50 -27.76 32.83
CA PHE A 168 -12.43 -26.79 33.42
C PHE A 168 -12.45 -25.46 32.66
N SER A 169 -12.12 -25.43 31.37
CA SER A 169 -12.01 -24.20 30.57
C SER A 169 -13.28 -23.32 30.62
N TYR A 170 -14.46 -23.93 30.70
CA TYR A 170 -15.74 -23.23 30.87
C TYR A 170 -15.90 -22.46 32.19
N ALA A 171 -15.06 -22.76 33.18
CA ALA A 171 -14.98 -22.08 34.47
C ALA A 171 -13.87 -21.02 34.52
N PHE A 172 -13.19 -20.75 33.40
CA PHE A 172 -12.19 -19.70 33.30
C PHE A 172 -12.58 -18.68 32.23
N ASN A 173 -12.31 -17.41 32.50
CA ASN A 173 -12.36 -16.35 31.50
C ASN A 173 -10.93 -15.91 31.16
N PHE A 174 -10.58 -15.95 29.88
CA PHE A 174 -9.25 -15.62 29.37
C PHE A 174 -9.32 -14.29 28.61
N ILE A 175 -8.66 -13.28 29.16
CA ILE A 175 -8.77 -11.90 28.69
C ILE A 175 -7.39 -11.43 28.25
N PHE A 176 -7.19 -11.29 26.93
CA PHE A 176 -5.98 -10.67 26.39
C PHE A 176 -5.95 -9.19 26.77
N GLN A 177 -4.83 -8.74 27.33
CA GLN A 177 -4.61 -7.36 27.73
C GLN A 177 -3.71 -6.67 26.70
N GLY A 178 -4.27 -6.39 25.52
CA GLY A 178 -3.56 -5.79 24.39
C GLY A 178 -3.79 -6.54 23.08
N ASP A 179 -2.92 -6.26 22.12
CA ASP A 179 -2.99 -6.88 20.79
C ASP A 179 -2.56 -8.34 20.83
N LYS A 180 -3.21 -9.16 20.00
CA LYS A 180 -2.90 -10.58 19.79
C LYS A 180 -2.55 -10.90 18.34
N THR A 181 -2.37 -9.87 17.52
CA THR A 181 -2.08 -9.91 16.08
C THR A 181 -1.03 -8.85 15.76
N ASN A 182 -0.39 -8.93 14.60
CA ASN A 182 0.70 -8.02 14.21
C ASN A 182 1.88 -8.04 15.20
N LEU A 183 2.11 -9.20 15.80
CA LEU A 183 3.16 -9.40 16.80
C LEU A 183 4.53 -9.56 16.13
N THR A 184 5.56 -9.06 16.81
CA THR A 184 6.97 -9.15 16.45
C THR A 184 7.72 -9.97 17.50
N ASN A 185 8.78 -10.68 17.11
CA ASN A 185 9.67 -11.34 18.06
C ASN A 185 10.21 -10.31 19.09
N GLY A 186 10.05 -10.61 20.38
CA GLY A 186 10.40 -9.72 21.48
C GLY A 186 9.23 -8.91 22.06
N ASP A 187 8.07 -8.90 21.39
CA ASP A 187 6.85 -8.34 21.98
C ASP A 187 6.41 -9.12 23.22
N ARG A 188 5.57 -8.50 24.05
CA ARG A 188 4.98 -9.17 25.22
C ARG A 188 3.47 -9.18 25.15
N VAL A 189 2.89 -10.38 25.20
CA VAL A 189 1.44 -10.58 25.26
C VAL A 189 1.05 -10.86 26.72
N ALA A 190 0.17 -10.02 27.26
CA ALA A 190 -0.38 -10.19 28.60
C ALA A 190 -1.76 -10.86 28.55
N LEU A 191 -1.97 -11.87 29.39
CA LEU A 191 -3.20 -12.63 29.49
C LEU A 191 -3.67 -12.64 30.94
N LYS A 192 -4.86 -12.11 31.19
CA LYS A 192 -5.54 -12.18 32.48
C LYS A 192 -6.46 -13.39 32.50
N VAL A 193 -6.27 -14.27 33.48
CA VAL A 193 -7.06 -15.48 33.69
C VAL A 193 -7.91 -15.31 34.94
N VAL A 194 -9.24 -15.30 34.78
CA VAL A 194 -10.20 -15.09 35.86
C VAL A 194 -11.02 -16.35 36.09
N PRO A 195 -10.85 -17.06 37.23
CA PRO A 195 -11.61 -18.25 37.55
C PRO A 195 -13.00 -17.93 38.10
N ASN A 196 -13.98 -18.76 37.74
CA ASN A 196 -15.27 -18.82 38.40
C ASN A 196 -15.23 -19.85 39.54
N ASN A 197 -14.77 -19.40 40.71
CA ASN A 197 -14.61 -20.27 41.87
C ASN A 197 -15.92 -20.83 42.42
N THR A 198 -17.08 -20.25 42.12
CA THR A 198 -18.39 -20.85 42.45
C THR A 198 -18.57 -22.17 41.71
N VAL A 199 -18.13 -22.25 40.45
CA VAL A 199 -18.21 -23.47 39.64
C VAL A 199 -17.11 -24.46 40.01
N LEU A 200 -15.86 -23.98 40.16
CA LEU A 200 -14.73 -24.85 40.49
C LEU A 200 -14.91 -25.55 41.86
N THR A 201 -15.37 -24.82 42.88
CA THR A 201 -15.55 -25.39 44.23
C THR A 201 -16.63 -26.47 44.27
N SER A 202 -17.65 -26.41 43.40
CA SER A 202 -18.63 -27.49 43.25
C SER A 202 -18.02 -28.81 42.74
N HIS A 203 -16.82 -28.75 42.17
CA HIS A 203 -16.03 -29.91 41.71
C HIS A 203 -14.82 -30.18 42.62
N GLY A 204 -14.77 -29.56 43.81
CA GLY A 204 -13.63 -29.69 44.74
C GLY A 204 -12.34 -29.05 44.22
N LYS A 205 -12.45 -28.05 43.33
CA LYS A 205 -11.32 -27.32 42.75
C LYS A 205 -11.37 -25.84 43.12
N ILE A 206 -10.23 -25.17 43.07
CA ILE A 206 -10.15 -23.72 43.23
C ILE A 206 -8.96 -23.16 42.46
N ALA A 207 -9.05 -21.92 41.98
CA ALA A 207 -7.94 -21.26 41.31
C ALA A 207 -7.85 -19.79 41.73
N ARG A 208 -6.66 -19.20 41.57
CA ARG A 208 -6.46 -17.76 41.74
C ARG A 208 -6.56 -17.04 40.41
N GLU A 209 -7.11 -15.84 40.45
CA GLU A 209 -6.94 -14.89 39.36
C GLU A 209 -5.44 -14.67 39.13
N THR A 210 -5.00 -14.78 37.88
CA THR A 210 -3.59 -14.75 37.53
C THR A 210 -3.39 -13.91 36.27
N SER A 211 -2.39 -13.04 36.27
CA SER A 211 -1.91 -12.34 35.07
C SER A 211 -0.63 -12.99 34.59
N LEU A 212 -0.64 -13.48 33.35
CA LEU A 212 0.49 -14.10 32.67
C LEU A 212 1.05 -13.14 31.63
N SER A 213 2.36 -13.17 31.42
CA SER A 213 3.04 -12.40 30.38
C SER A 213 3.95 -13.33 29.61
N PHE A 214 3.74 -13.41 28.30
CA PHE A 214 4.48 -14.26 27.38
C PHE A 214 5.29 -13.39 26.44
N GLU A 215 6.55 -13.73 26.26
CA GLU A 215 7.40 -13.11 25.24
C GLU A 215 7.17 -13.80 23.90
N VAL A 216 6.90 -13.03 22.86
CA VAL A 216 6.70 -13.53 21.51
C VAL A 216 8.03 -14.00 20.95
N GLN A 217 8.13 -15.27 20.59
CA GLN A 217 9.33 -15.87 20.04
C GLN A 217 8.96 -16.91 18.98
N GLY A 218 9.88 -17.15 18.04
CA GLY A 218 9.74 -18.20 17.03
C GLY A 218 8.97 -17.80 15.78
N LEU A 219 8.62 -16.53 15.60
CA LEU A 219 8.03 -16.03 14.35
C LEU A 219 9.09 -16.01 13.24
N ALA A 220 8.75 -16.50 12.06
CA ALA A 220 9.67 -16.52 10.93
C ALA A 220 9.88 -15.11 10.36
N PRO A 221 11.11 -14.71 10.01
CA PRO A 221 11.32 -13.44 9.32
C PRO A 221 10.71 -13.47 7.91
N MET A 222 10.22 -12.33 7.43
CA MET A 222 9.82 -12.20 6.03
C MET A 222 11.05 -12.11 5.11
N ALA A 223 10.97 -12.74 3.94
CA ALA A 223 11.97 -12.65 2.89
C ALA A 223 11.87 -11.29 2.18
N SER A 224 12.98 -10.55 2.15
CA SER A 224 13.06 -9.28 1.42
C SER A 224 13.11 -9.53 -0.09
N VAL A 225 12.28 -8.79 -0.84
CA VAL A 225 12.22 -8.89 -2.31
C VAL A 225 12.42 -7.54 -2.99
N ASP A 226 13.20 -7.53 -4.08
CA ASP A 226 13.34 -6.36 -4.95
C ASP A 226 12.39 -6.50 -6.15
N LEU A 227 11.32 -5.69 -6.15
CA LEU A 227 10.28 -5.69 -7.17
C LEU A 227 10.80 -5.24 -8.55
N PHE A 228 11.94 -4.56 -8.60
CA PHE A 228 12.46 -3.91 -9.81
C PHE A 228 13.64 -4.65 -10.45
N SER A 229 14.05 -5.78 -9.87
CA SER A 229 15.26 -6.50 -10.29
C SER A 229 15.17 -7.07 -11.71
N ASP A 230 13.98 -7.55 -12.10
CA ASP A 230 13.69 -8.11 -13.42
C ASP A 230 12.68 -7.27 -14.24
N LEU A 231 12.31 -6.08 -13.76
CA LEU A 231 11.44 -5.17 -14.50
C LEU A 231 12.19 -4.57 -15.70
N VAL A 232 11.64 -4.73 -16.90
CA VAL A 232 12.18 -4.14 -18.13
C VAL A 232 11.30 -2.97 -18.56
N LEU A 233 11.92 -1.80 -18.76
CA LEU A 233 11.25 -0.62 -19.31
C LEU A 233 11.44 -0.61 -20.83
N ILE A 234 10.36 -0.32 -21.55
CA ILE A 234 10.36 -0.16 -23.00
C ILE A 234 9.98 1.29 -23.28
N PHE A 235 10.92 2.05 -23.82
CA PHE A 235 10.68 3.40 -24.31
C PHE A 235 10.35 3.34 -25.80
N ASP A 236 9.27 4.02 -26.20
CA ASP A 236 8.82 4.05 -27.60
C ASP A 236 8.44 5.48 -28.02
N GLY A 237 8.48 5.72 -29.33
CA GLY A 237 8.21 7.01 -29.94
C GLY A 237 9.46 7.88 -30.13
N ILE A 238 9.22 9.19 -30.17
CA ILE A 238 10.22 10.20 -30.53
C ILE A 238 10.51 11.04 -29.28
N SER A 239 11.78 11.38 -29.05
CA SER A 239 12.21 12.26 -27.97
C SER A 239 11.37 13.54 -27.92
N ASP A 240 11.02 13.96 -26.71
CA ASP A 240 10.03 15.02 -26.37
C ASP A 240 8.55 14.58 -26.50
N GLN A 241 8.28 13.42 -27.09
CA GLN A 241 6.95 12.81 -27.23
C GLN A 241 6.94 11.32 -26.84
N GLY A 242 8.03 10.83 -26.25
CA GLY A 242 8.21 9.42 -25.96
C GLY A 242 7.28 8.93 -24.86
N SER A 243 6.98 7.65 -24.86
CA SER A 243 6.24 6.98 -23.80
C SER A 243 7.05 5.83 -23.22
N VAL A 244 6.68 5.41 -22.01
CA VAL A 244 7.25 4.22 -21.36
C VAL A 244 6.17 3.18 -21.12
N SER A 245 6.52 1.94 -21.36
CA SER A 245 5.73 0.77 -20.99
C SER A 245 6.61 -0.25 -20.25
N PHE A 246 5.98 -1.24 -19.64
CA PHE A 246 6.66 -2.24 -18.81
C PHE A 246 6.50 -3.63 -19.41
N ASP A 247 7.62 -4.33 -19.59
CA ASP A 247 7.62 -5.77 -19.80
C ASP A 247 7.77 -6.47 -18.44
N THR A 248 6.68 -7.09 -18.02
CA THR A 248 6.56 -7.82 -16.74
C THR A 248 6.76 -9.32 -16.89
N THR A 249 7.06 -9.83 -18.10
CA THR A 249 7.17 -11.28 -18.37
C THR A 249 8.30 -11.97 -17.62
N ARG A 250 9.27 -11.20 -17.13
CA ARG A 250 10.41 -11.68 -16.33
C ARG A 250 10.15 -11.69 -14.83
N LEU A 251 9.04 -11.12 -14.38
CA LEU A 251 8.63 -11.14 -12.98
C LEU A 251 7.89 -12.46 -12.67
N PRO A 252 7.82 -12.87 -11.38
CA PRO A 252 6.98 -14.00 -10.98
C PRO A 252 5.54 -13.80 -11.45
N SER A 253 5.00 -14.76 -12.20
CA SER A 253 3.69 -14.64 -12.84
C SER A 253 2.56 -14.42 -11.81
N ASP A 254 2.68 -15.02 -10.63
CA ASP A 254 1.71 -14.84 -9.54
C ASP A 254 1.71 -13.44 -8.91
N TRP A 255 2.71 -12.60 -9.21
CA TRP A 255 2.73 -11.20 -8.79
C TRP A 255 1.95 -10.30 -9.77
N VAL A 256 2.09 -10.56 -11.07
CA VAL A 256 1.63 -9.66 -12.14
C VAL A 256 0.37 -10.14 -12.85
N GLU A 257 -0.05 -11.38 -12.61
CA GLU A 257 -1.32 -11.92 -13.09
C GLU A 257 -2.37 -11.88 -11.97
N ALA A 258 -3.59 -11.43 -12.31
CA ALA A 258 -4.69 -11.39 -11.35
C ALA A 258 -5.23 -12.79 -10.98
N GLY A 259 -5.09 -13.78 -11.88
CA GLY A 259 -5.68 -15.10 -11.68
C GLY A 259 -7.19 -15.02 -11.45
N SER A 260 -7.65 -15.36 -10.24
CA SER A 260 -9.05 -15.24 -9.80
C SER A 260 -9.36 -13.96 -8.99
N MET A 261 -8.39 -13.08 -8.81
CA MET A 261 -8.53 -11.80 -8.10
C MET A 261 -9.02 -10.70 -9.05
N ASP A 262 -9.55 -9.61 -8.49
CA ASP A 262 -10.00 -8.45 -9.29
C ASP A 262 -8.84 -7.70 -9.96
N ARG A 263 -7.64 -7.78 -9.37
CA ARG A 263 -6.41 -7.15 -9.89
C ARG A 263 -5.17 -7.96 -9.51
N ALA A 264 -4.10 -7.77 -10.27
CA ALA A 264 -2.80 -8.34 -9.96
C ALA A 264 -2.25 -7.82 -8.63
N PRO A 265 -1.54 -8.66 -7.85
CA PRO A 265 -0.88 -8.24 -6.61
C PRO A 265 0.18 -7.15 -6.77
N LEU A 266 0.75 -6.98 -7.97
CA LEU A 266 1.78 -6.00 -8.28
C LEU A 266 1.47 -5.30 -9.61
N GLN A 267 1.50 -3.97 -9.60
CA GLN A 267 1.36 -3.13 -10.78
C GLN A 267 2.40 -2.01 -10.76
N PHE A 268 2.87 -1.58 -11.93
CA PHE A 268 3.84 -0.50 -12.06
C PHE A 268 3.24 0.71 -12.77
N PHE A 269 3.67 1.89 -12.35
CA PHE A 269 3.29 3.17 -12.93
C PHE A 269 4.52 4.05 -13.08
N ALA A 270 4.62 4.79 -14.17
CA ALA A 270 5.71 5.74 -14.42
C ALA A 270 5.24 7.19 -14.26
N PHE A 271 6.13 8.03 -13.75
CA PHE A 271 5.90 9.46 -13.59
C PHE A 271 7.14 10.25 -14.05
N PRO A 272 7.08 10.96 -15.19
CA PRO A 272 6.00 10.95 -16.20
C PRO A 272 5.97 9.65 -17.03
N GLU A 273 4.81 9.32 -17.61
CA GLU A 273 4.63 8.15 -18.50
C GLU A 273 4.79 8.52 -19.99
N ASN A 274 4.56 9.79 -20.35
CA ASN A 274 4.54 10.30 -21.71
C ASN A 274 5.27 11.64 -21.80
N GLY A 275 5.59 12.07 -23.03
CA GLY A 275 6.33 13.31 -23.27
C GLY A 275 7.80 13.21 -22.86
N LEU A 276 8.36 12.01 -22.89
CA LEU A 276 9.74 11.72 -22.48
C LEU A 276 10.72 12.10 -23.60
N ALA A 277 11.86 12.64 -23.21
CA ALA A 277 13.04 12.85 -24.03
C ALA A 277 14.20 11.92 -23.59
N ASN A 278 15.14 11.66 -24.50
CA ASN A 278 16.36 10.94 -24.13
C ASN A 278 17.13 11.74 -23.06
N GLY A 279 17.47 11.09 -21.95
CA GLY A 279 18.12 11.69 -20.79
C GLY A 279 17.15 12.20 -19.72
N ASP A 280 15.83 12.18 -19.97
CA ASP A 280 14.85 12.52 -18.93
C ASP A 280 14.85 11.47 -17.82
N LYS A 281 14.64 11.95 -16.59
CA LYS A 281 14.44 11.09 -15.42
C LYS A 281 12.96 10.85 -15.20
N LEU A 282 12.61 9.61 -14.92
CA LEU A 282 11.28 9.21 -14.50
C LEU A 282 11.34 8.35 -13.23
N THR A 283 10.29 8.43 -12.42
CA THR A 283 10.11 7.55 -11.26
C THR A 283 9.11 6.47 -11.60
N VAL A 284 9.51 5.21 -11.43
CA VAL A 284 8.60 4.05 -11.50
C VAL A 284 8.16 3.70 -10.09
N GLN A 285 6.85 3.66 -9.86
CA GLN A 285 6.22 3.26 -8.61
C GLN A 285 5.58 1.89 -8.74
N ALA A 286 5.79 1.04 -7.74
CA ALA A 286 5.15 -0.27 -7.60
C ALA A 286 3.96 -0.14 -6.63
N GLN A 287 2.77 -0.42 -7.13
CA GLN A 287 1.58 -0.60 -6.30
C GLN A 287 1.42 -2.09 -5.98
N ILE A 288 1.30 -2.40 -4.68
CA ILE A 288 1.20 -3.79 -4.20
C ILE A 288 -0.10 -4.07 -3.44
N ASP A 289 -0.51 -5.33 -3.43
CA ASP A 289 -1.40 -5.89 -2.40
C ASP A 289 -0.56 -6.35 -1.20
N GLU A 290 -0.45 -5.48 -0.18
CA GLU A 290 0.34 -5.75 1.02
C GLU A 290 -0.07 -7.04 1.73
N GLN A 291 -1.37 -7.36 1.77
CA GLN A 291 -1.87 -8.58 2.40
C GLN A 291 -1.42 -9.81 1.61
N TRP A 292 -1.44 -9.74 0.28
CA TRP A 292 -1.01 -10.85 -0.58
C TRP A 292 0.47 -11.18 -0.40
N PHE A 293 1.34 -10.17 -0.37
CA PHE A 293 2.79 -10.35 -0.18
C PHE A 293 3.09 -10.85 1.23
N SER A 294 2.47 -10.23 2.22
CA SER A 294 2.77 -10.51 3.62
C SER A 294 2.30 -11.88 4.11
N THR A 295 1.14 -12.36 3.65
CA THR A 295 0.67 -13.73 3.92
C THR A 295 1.57 -14.80 3.31
N ARG A 296 2.38 -14.44 2.30
CA ARG A 296 3.41 -15.29 1.70
C ARG A 296 4.80 -15.09 2.29
N GLY A 297 4.91 -14.27 3.34
CA GLY A 297 6.18 -14.00 3.99
C GLY A 297 7.13 -13.15 3.15
N LEU A 298 6.62 -12.35 2.22
CA LEU A 298 7.41 -11.50 1.35
C LEU A 298 7.31 -10.04 1.80
N LYS A 299 8.44 -9.34 1.84
CA LYS A 299 8.53 -7.93 2.18
C LYS A 299 9.27 -7.15 1.09
N PRO A 300 8.58 -6.33 0.28
CA PRO A 300 9.22 -5.46 -0.69
C PRO A 300 10.22 -4.50 -0.04
N VAL A 301 11.40 -4.36 -0.64
CA VAL A 301 12.48 -3.49 -0.14
C VAL A 301 12.21 -2.02 -0.43
N THR A 302 11.76 -1.72 -1.64
CA THR A 302 11.34 -0.39 -2.08
C THR A 302 10.10 -0.52 -2.97
N LEU A 303 9.30 0.54 -3.00
CA LEU A 303 8.12 0.68 -3.88
C LEU A 303 8.34 1.72 -4.97
N GLU A 304 9.52 2.33 -5.05
CA GLU A 304 9.85 3.30 -6.09
C GLU A 304 11.32 3.18 -6.51
N LYS A 305 11.57 3.50 -7.79
CA LYS A 305 12.92 3.53 -8.37
C LYS A 305 12.98 4.53 -9.53
N GLU A 306 14.08 5.29 -9.59
CA GLU A 306 14.34 6.25 -10.68
C GLU A 306 15.02 5.56 -11.86
N TYR A 307 14.62 5.94 -13.07
CA TYR A 307 15.17 5.49 -14.34
C TYR A 307 15.44 6.68 -15.26
N GLU A 308 16.30 6.48 -16.26
CA GLU A 308 16.58 7.44 -17.32
C GLU A 308 16.01 6.93 -18.63
N ALA A 309 15.24 7.76 -19.33
CA ALA A 309 14.69 7.45 -20.64
C ALA A 309 15.82 7.44 -21.68
N THR A 310 15.95 6.34 -22.41
CA THR A 310 16.98 6.16 -23.43
C THR A 310 16.43 5.36 -24.61
N GLY A 311 17.04 5.53 -25.78
CA GLY A 311 16.68 4.77 -26.98
C GLY A 311 15.45 5.29 -27.74
N LEU A 312 14.90 6.44 -27.37
CA LEU A 312 13.87 7.11 -28.16
C LEU A 312 14.47 7.63 -29.47
N LYS A 313 13.67 7.63 -30.55
CA LYS A 313 14.06 8.24 -31.83
C LYS A 313 14.22 9.75 -31.66
N GLU A 314 15.05 10.38 -32.47
CA GLU A 314 15.24 11.83 -32.49
C GLU A 314 15.02 12.38 -33.90
N TYR A 315 14.84 13.69 -34.01
CA TYR A 315 14.94 14.41 -35.28
C TYR A 315 16.35 15.00 -35.43
N PRO A 316 17.04 14.81 -36.56
CA PRO A 316 18.44 15.19 -36.67
C PRO A 316 18.60 16.72 -36.57
N ARG A 317 19.65 17.19 -35.90
CA ARG A 317 19.92 18.63 -35.79
C ARG A 317 20.55 19.19 -37.07
N ASN A 318 21.39 18.38 -37.69
CA ASN A 318 22.01 18.55 -39.00
C ASN A 318 22.35 17.15 -39.53
N LEU A 319 22.95 17.08 -40.71
CA LEU A 319 23.39 15.81 -41.31
C LEU A 319 24.93 15.69 -41.38
N ASP A 320 25.68 16.61 -40.76
CA ASP A 320 27.13 16.72 -40.97
C ASP A 320 27.89 15.46 -40.51
N ASP A 321 27.40 14.82 -39.44
CA ASP A 321 27.99 13.61 -38.84
C ASP A 321 27.08 12.38 -38.99
N ILE A 322 26.09 12.42 -39.89
CA ILE A 322 25.16 11.30 -40.10
C ILE A 322 25.52 10.55 -41.38
N ASP A 323 25.68 9.23 -41.25
CA ASP A 323 25.89 8.36 -42.40
C ASP A 323 24.59 8.20 -43.20
N LEU A 324 24.54 8.84 -44.38
CA LEU A 324 23.40 8.77 -45.28
C LEU A 324 23.42 7.54 -46.18
N VAL A 325 24.49 6.75 -46.21
CA VAL A 325 24.60 5.58 -47.10
C VAL A 325 23.43 4.60 -46.93
N PRO A 326 23.00 4.21 -45.71
CA PRO A 326 21.86 3.32 -45.54
C PRO A 326 20.56 3.87 -46.12
N LEU A 327 20.35 5.19 -46.03
CA LEU A 327 19.19 5.84 -46.64
C LEU A 327 19.22 5.71 -48.16
N PHE A 328 20.37 5.96 -48.78
CA PHE A 328 20.55 5.82 -50.22
C PHE A 328 20.38 4.38 -50.70
N GLU A 329 20.94 3.40 -50.00
CA GLU A 329 20.74 1.98 -50.31
C GLU A 329 19.26 1.59 -50.27
N LYS A 330 18.49 2.14 -49.32
CA LYS A 330 17.05 1.88 -49.21
C LYS A 330 16.24 2.46 -50.38
N ILE A 331 16.60 3.65 -50.87
CA ILE A 331 15.81 4.36 -51.89
C ILE A 331 16.31 4.14 -53.32
N GLU A 332 17.50 3.58 -53.51
CA GLU A 332 18.20 3.42 -54.80
C GLU A 332 17.26 2.88 -55.88
N THR A 333 16.74 1.66 -55.72
CA THR A 333 15.89 1.01 -56.72
C THR A 333 14.66 1.84 -57.10
N TRP A 334 14.06 2.54 -56.13
CA TRP A 334 12.88 3.38 -56.40
C TRP A 334 13.26 4.59 -57.25
N ILE A 335 14.38 5.25 -56.94
CA ILE A 335 14.88 6.40 -57.71
C ILE A 335 15.25 5.99 -59.13
N GLU A 336 15.98 4.88 -59.30
CA GLU A 336 16.37 4.39 -60.62
C GLU A 336 15.14 4.13 -61.51
N GLN A 337 14.11 3.49 -60.95
CA GLN A 337 12.86 3.21 -61.65
C GLN A 337 12.12 4.50 -62.03
N ASP A 338 12.02 5.46 -61.12
CA ASP A 338 11.33 6.73 -61.38
C ASP A 338 12.04 7.56 -62.45
N ILE A 339 13.38 7.66 -62.41
CA ILE A 339 14.18 8.31 -63.46
C ILE A 339 13.98 7.61 -64.80
N HIS A 340 14.11 6.28 -64.83
CA HIS A 340 13.95 5.50 -66.06
C HIS A 340 12.57 5.69 -66.70
N LEU A 341 11.50 5.63 -65.90
CA LEU A 341 10.13 5.84 -66.38
C LEU A 341 9.95 7.24 -67.01
N ARG A 342 10.59 8.27 -66.45
CA ARG A 342 10.53 9.64 -66.98
C ARG A 342 11.27 9.78 -68.31
N LEU A 343 12.41 9.12 -68.46
CA LEU A 343 13.16 9.11 -69.71
C LEU A 343 12.39 8.38 -70.82
N VAL A 344 11.83 7.20 -70.52
CA VAL A 344 11.06 6.39 -71.49
C VAL A 344 9.73 7.06 -71.88
N SER A 345 9.11 7.83 -70.98
CA SER A 345 7.87 8.55 -71.26
C SER A 345 8.04 9.75 -72.22
N ASN A 346 9.19 9.89 -72.89
CA ASN A 346 9.47 10.86 -73.95
C ASN A 346 9.27 12.34 -73.55
N TYR A 347 9.42 12.69 -72.26
CA TYR A 347 9.39 14.10 -71.83
C TYR A 347 10.53 14.94 -72.45
N TRP A 348 11.53 14.29 -73.04
CA TRP A 348 12.73 14.89 -73.64
C TRP A 348 12.67 15.05 -75.16
N ASN A 349 11.62 14.55 -75.81
CA ASN A 349 11.40 14.76 -77.23
C ASN A 349 10.48 15.99 -77.43
N ARG A 350 10.92 17.01 -78.17
CA ARG A 350 10.08 18.17 -78.49
C ARG A 350 9.20 17.95 -79.74
N ASP A 351 9.42 16.85 -80.45
CA ASP A 351 8.70 16.48 -81.66
C ASP A 351 7.47 15.62 -81.38
N TYR A 352 6.35 16.29 -81.14
CA TYR A 352 5.03 15.67 -81.04
C TYR A 352 4.08 16.22 -82.10
N ARG A 353 3.33 15.32 -82.75
CA ARG A 353 2.21 15.68 -83.64
C ARG A 353 0.99 14.85 -83.28
N ALA A 354 -0.14 15.50 -83.04
CA ALA A 354 -1.40 14.85 -82.71
C ALA A 354 -1.33 13.88 -81.51
N GLY A 355 -0.43 14.13 -80.55
CA GLY A 355 -0.26 13.31 -79.34
C GLY A 355 0.70 12.13 -79.49
N GLU A 356 1.23 11.88 -80.69
CA GLU A 356 2.19 10.82 -80.96
C GLU A 356 3.60 11.41 -81.21
N PRO A 357 4.67 10.77 -80.72
CA PRO A 357 6.04 11.17 -81.01
C PRO A 357 6.34 10.92 -82.50
N VAL A 358 6.89 11.92 -83.20
CA VAL A 358 7.25 11.79 -84.64
C VAL A 358 8.74 11.53 -84.87
N SER A 359 9.51 11.39 -83.80
CA SER A 359 10.86 10.85 -83.80
C SER A 359 11.06 9.85 -82.64
N ARG A 360 11.91 8.85 -82.85
CA ARG A 360 12.29 7.85 -81.86
C ARG A 360 13.79 7.97 -81.59
N TRP A 361 14.14 7.83 -80.33
CA TRP A 361 15.49 8.07 -79.82
C TRP A 361 15.99 6.85 -79.06
N ASP A 362 17.26 6.54 -79.25
CA ASP A 362 18.02 5.65 -78.36
C ASP A 362 18.75 6.54 -77.34
N TYR A 363 18.48 6.30 -76.05
CA TYR A 363 18.99 7.13 -74.97
C TYR A 363 20.05 6.39 -74.17
N ARG A 364 21.08 7.13 -73.76
CA ARG A 364 22.00 6.74 -72.70
C ARG A 364 21.94 7.80 -71.63
N ASP A 365 21.77 7.37 -70.39
CA ASP A 365 21.73 8.24 -69.25
C ASP A 365 22.79 7.86 -68.22
N ARG A 366 23.24 8.87 -67.49
CA ARG A 366 24.02 8.74 -66.27
C ARG A 366 23.45 9.70 -65.25
N PHE A 367 23.31 9.26 -64.02
CA PHE A 367 22.84 10.12 -62.95
C PHE A 367 23.55 9.84 -61.64
N GLY A 368 23.46 10.82 -60.76
CA GLY A 368 24.00 10.76 -59.41
C GLY A 368 23.62 12.00 -58.62
N VAL A 369 23.88 11.96 -57.33
CA VAL A 369 23.55 13.06 -56.43
C VAL A 369 24.52 14.21 -56.65
N LYS A 370 23.96 15.37 -56.97
CA LYS A 370 24.70 16.62 -57.12
C LYS A 370 24.78 17.39 -55.81
N ARG A 371 23.66 17.50 -55.08
CA ARG A 371 23.56 18.19 -53.78
C ARG A 371 22.54 17.54 -52.87
N ILE A 372 22.75 17.73 -51.57
CA ILE A 372 21.80 17.36 -50.52
C ILE A 372 21.52 18.60 -49.69
N TYR A 373 20.25 18.85 -49.40
CA TYR A 373 19.82 19.88 -48.46
C TYR A 373 19.00 19.24 -47.35
N TYR A 374 19.29 19.60 -46.11
CA TYR A 374 18.47 19.30 -44.94
C TYR A 374 17.66 20.54 -44.57
N GLY A 375 16.35 20.40 -44.48
CA GLY A 375 15.47 21.47 -44.04
C GLY A 375 14.67 21.09 -42.80
N TYR A 376 14.44 22.05 -41.92
CA TYR A 376 13.68 21.87 -40.68
C TYR A 376 13.15 23.20 -40.14
N ASP A 377 12.05 23.18 -39.41
CA ASP A 377 11.59 24.32 -38.63
C ASP A 377 12.41 24.43 -37.32
N GLN A 378 12.90 25.62 -37.00
CA GLN A 378 13.73 25.87 -35.82
C GLN A 378 13.03 25.61 -34.48
N THR A 379 11.71 25.65 -34.46
CA THR A 379 10.87 25.50 -33.27
C THR A 379 10.30 24.10 -33.12
N ASP A 380 10.07 23.40 -34.24
CA ASP A 380 9.58 22.01 -34.27
C ASP A 380 10.21 21.23 -35.44
N ARG A 381 11.04 20.24 -35.13
CA ARG A 381 11.71 19.44 -36.18
C ARG A 381 10.87 18.29 -36.72
N ALA A 382 9.60 18.15 -36.30
CA ALA A 382 8.73 17.08 -36.77
C ALA A 382 8.49 17.10 -38.29
N ASP A 383 8.47 18.29 -38.89
CA ASP A 383 8.31 18.48 -40.34
C ASP A 383 9.66 18.71 -41.05
N ASN A 384 10.74 18.04 -40.57
CA ASN A 384 12.02 18.07 -41.27
C ASN A 384 11.96 17.33 -42.63
N PHE A 385 12.92 17.60 -43.51
CA PHE A 385 13.04 16.94 -44.81
C PHE A 385 14.48 16.90 -45.32
N ILE A 386 14.76 15.93 -46.21
CA ILE A 386 15.97 15.92 -47.05
C ILE A 386 15.57 16.13 -48.50
N ALA A 387 16.13 17.16 -49.12
CA ALA A 387 16.03 17.39 -50.56
C ALA A 387 17.31 16.90 -51.25
N ILE A 388 17.17 15.92 -52.14
CA ILE A 388 18.26 15.31 -52.90
C ILE A 388 18.14 15.81 -54.34
N ILE A 389 19.17 16.53 -54.80
CA ILE A 389 19.25 17.01 -56.17
C ILE A 389 20.08 16.01 -56.96
N TYR A 390 19.45 15.30 -57.89
CA TYR A 390 20.12 14.44 -58.87
C TYR A 390 20.46 15.25 -60.12
N GLU A 391 21.67 15.10 -60.61
CA GLU A 391 22.05 15.49 -61.97
C GLU A 391 21.91 14.26 -62.86
N VAL A 392 21.16 14.39 -63.95
CA VAL A 392 20.94 13.35 -64.96
C VAL A 392 21.45 13.90 -66.28
N SER A 393 22.52 13.32 -66.80
CA SER A 393 22.99 13.62 -68.15
C SER A 393 22.47 12.57 -69.12
N VAL A 394 21.79 13.04 -70.16
CA VAL A 394 21.15 12.20 -71.17
C VAL A 394 21.75 12.53 -72.52
N GLU A 395 22.22 11.48 -73.21
CA GLU A 395 22.64 11.53 -74.60
C GLU A 395 21.66 10.71 -75.42
N GLY A 396 21.01 11.35 -76.39
CA GLY A 396 20.07 10.72 -77.30
C GLY A 396 20.64 10.67 -78.72
N THR A 397 20.45 9.55 -79.40
CA THR A 397 20.63 9.46 -80.86
C THR A 397 19.28 9.20 -81.51
N CYS A 398 18.88 10.05 -82.44
CA CYS A 398 17.66 9.86 -83.22
C CYS A 398 17.82 8.62 -84.10
N VAL A 399 17.03 7.58 -83.85
CA VAL A 399 17.07 6.32 -84.61
C VAL A 399 16.00 6.25 -85.69
N GLU A 400 15.01 7.14 -85.63
CA GLU A 400 13.92 7.21 -86.61
C GLU A 400 13.28 8.59 -86.55
N ALA A 401 13.13 9.24 -87.70
CA ALA A 401 12.46 10.52 -87.82
C ALA A 401 11.42 10.46 -88.93
N THR A 402 10.18 10.87 -88.63
CA THR A 402 9.11 10.90 -89.64
C THR A 402 9.39 12.02 -90.64
N PRO A 403 9.59 11.72 -91.95
CA PRO A 403 9.98 12.72 -92.93
C PRO A 403 9.00 13.89 -92.99
N TYR A 404 9.54 15.11 -93.02
CA TYR A 404 8.80 16.38 -93.08
C TYR A 404 7.90 16.68 -91.87
N GLN A 405 7.90 15.84 -90.84
CA GLN A 405 7.13 16.03 -89.61
C GLN A 405 8.02 16.27 -88.39
N SER A 406 9.16 15.58 -88.32
CA SER A 406 10.20 15.77 -87.30
C SER A 406 11.07 16.99 -87.61
N SER A 407 11.52 17.68 -86.57
CA SER A 407 12.54 18.72 -86.62
C SER A 407 13.97 18.18 -86.57
N TYR A 408 14.14 16.86 -86.41
CA TYR A 408 15.42 16.16 -86.29
C TYR A 408 15.68 15.22 -87.47
N GLU A 409 16.95 14.92 -87.71
CA GLU A 409 17.39 13.93 -88.71
C GLU A 409 17.76 12.58 -88.08
N GLU A 410 17.60 11.49 -88.82
CA GLU A 410 18.07 10.17 -88.38
C GLU A 410 19.60 10.19 -88.23
N GLY A 411 20.09 9.71 -87.09
CA GLY A 411 21.50 9.79 -86.69
C GLY A 411 21.89 11.08 -85.96
N GLU A 412 20.98 12.06 -85.81
CA GLU A 412 21.23 13.27 -85.05
C GLU A 412 21.42 12.95 -83.56
N THR A 413 22.45 13.54 -82.95
CA THR A 413 22.78 13.35 -81.54
C THR A 413 22.51 14.61 -80.75
N LEU A 414 21.81 14.48 -79.62
CA LEU A 414 21.59 15.56 -78.68
C LEU A 414 22.05 15.14 -77.28
N SER A 415 22.56 16.10 -76.53
CA SER A 415 22.87 15.94 -75.11
C SER A 415 22.08 16.96 -74.31
N SER A 416 21.57 16.54 -73.16
CA SER A 416 20.95 17.45 -72.20
C SER A 416 21.26 17.04 -70.76
N THR A 417 21.20 18.01 -69.86
CA THR A 417 21.37 17.80 -68.43
C THR A 417 20.08 18.22 -67.73
N LEU A 418 19.59 17.36 -66.87
CA LEU A 418 18.41 17.56 -66.05
C LEU A 418 18.77 17.51 -64.58
N TYR A 419 18.22 18.43 -63.81
CA TYR A 419 18.27 18.41 -62.37
C TYR A 419 16.91 17.99 -61.83
N LEU A 420 16.88 16.90 -61.06
CA LEU A 420 15.69 16.36 -60.41
C LEU A 420 15.80 16.54 -58.90
N VAL A 421 14.77 17.08 -58.25
CA VAL A 421 14.75 17.24 -56.78
C VAL A 421 13.74 16.30 -56.17
N TYR A 422 14.26 15.30 -55.47
CA TYR A 422 13.47 14.41 -54.63
C TYR A 422 13.47 14.94 -53.20
N VAL A 423 12.31 14.93 -52.55
CA VAL A 423 12.19 15.32 -51.14
C VAL A 423 11.72 14.11 -50.35
N ILE A 424 12.48 13.80 -49.30
CA ILE A 424 12.18 12.80 -48.27
C ILE A 424 11.61 13.55 -47.08
N ASP A 425 10.36 13.28 -46.74
CA ASP A 425 9.63 13.98 -45.69
C ASP A 425 9.73 13.23 -44.34
N ARG A 426 9.92 14.00 -43.25
CA ARG A 426 9.92 13.56 -41.83
C ARG A 426 10.88 12.43 -41.52
N ILE A 427 12.17 12.73 -41.56
CA ILE A 427 13.20 11.76 -41.21
C ILE A 427 13.31 11.66 -39.69
N MET A 428 13.20 10.43 -39.22
CA MET A 428 13.36 10.05 -37.82
C MET A 428 14.61 9.17 -37.75
N TYR A 429 15.41 9.31 -36.69
CA TYR A 429 16.61 8.48 -36.54
C TYR A 429 16.84 8.10 -35.09
N ASP A 430 17.32 6.87 -34.86
CA ASP A 430 17.71 6.38 -33.54
C ASP A 430 19.24 6.34 -33.38
N ARG A 431 19.96 7.35 -33.89
CA ARG A 431 21.44 7.42 -34.01
C ARG A 431 22.12 6.25 -34.77
N ALA A 432 21.45 5.10 -34.93
CA ALA A 432 21.95 3.90 -35.58
C ALA A 432 21.31 3.70 -36.97
N ASP A 433 20.11 4.23 -37.20
CA ASP A 433 19.35 4.08 -38.45
C ASP A 433 18.66 5.40 -38.88
N ILE A 434 19.02 5.94 -40.06
CA ILE A 434 18.38 7.11 -40.69
C ILE A 434 17.37 6.70 -41.78
N THR A 435 17.06 5.41 -41.89
CA THR A 435 16.18 4.91 -42.94
C THR A 435 14.69 5.11 -42.63
N ASP A 436 14.32 5.59 -41.44
CA ASP A 436 12.93 5.84 -41.07
C ASP A 436 12.46 7.21 -41.56
N TYR A 437 11.54 7.21 -42.53
CA TYR A 437 10.97 8.41 -43.14
C TYR A 437 9.52 8.17 -43.55
N TYR A 438 8.75 9.25 -43.71
CA TYR A 438 7.32 9.16 -44.02
C TYR A 438 7.05 8.90 -45.50
N ASP A 439 7.68 9.67 -46.40
CA ASP A 439 7.44 9.57 -47.84
C ASP A 439 8.64 10.11 -48.65
N ILE A 440 8.74 9.72 -49.93
CA ILE A 440 9.72 10.23 -50.89
C ILE A 440 9.04 10.53 -52.23
N ASN A 441 9.22 11.75 -52.74
CA ASN A 441 8.61 12.16 -54.01
C ASN A 441 9.49 13.12 -54.81
N LEU A 442 9.39 13.08 -56.14
CA LEU A 442 9.91 14.16 -57.00
C LEU A 442 9.05 15.42 -56.79
N LYS A 443 9.69 16.53 -56.42
CA LYS A 443 9.00 17.82 -56.21
C LYS A 443 9.33 18.85 -57.31
N LEU A 444 10.56 18.87 -57.81
CA LEU A 444 11.03 19.88 -58.77
C LEU A 444 11.88 19.24 -59.86
N HIS A 445 11.89 19.85 -61.04
CA HIS A 445 12.86 19.56 -62.09
C HIS A 445 13.20 20.82 -62.89
N SER A 446 14.41 20.91 -63.44
CA SER A 446 14.83 21.96 -64.38
C SER A 446 16.03 21.50 -65.21
N ASP A 447 16.26 22.12 -66.36
CA ASP A 447 17.52 22.02 -67.12
C ASP A 447 18.64 22.92 -66.53
N VAL A 448 18.33 23.73 -65.51
CA VAL A 448 19.27 24.63 -64.84
C VAL A 448 19.36 24.34 -63.33
N GLU A 449 20.57 24.04 -62.83
CA GLU A 449 20.83 23.73 -61.41
C GLU A 449 20.36 24.86 -60.47
N LEU A 450 20.68 26.11 -60.83
CA LEU A 450 20.33 27.27 -60.03
C LEU A 450 18.81 27.47 -59.91
N ASP A 451 18.04 27.04 -60.90
CA ASP A 451 16.58 27.17 -60.89
C ASP A 451 15.96 26.20 -59.89
N VAL A 452 16.43 24.94 -59.84
CA VAL A 452 15.95 23.99 -58.83
C VAL A 452 16.36 24.40 -57.42
N ILE A 453 17.58 24.92 -57.23
CA ILE A 453 18.06 25.37 -55.91
C ILE A 453 17.28 26.59 -55.43
N SER A 454 17.09 27.59 -56.30
CA SER A 454 16.35 28.81 -55.94
C SER A 454 14.88 28.51 -55.66
N THR A 455 14.27 27.62 -56.45
CA THR A 455 12.87 27.19 -56.24
C THR A 455 12.73 26.40 -54.94
N LEU A 456 13.63 25.46 -54.65
CA LEU A 456 13.66 24.73 -53.39
C LEU A 456 13.74 25.68 -52.20
N LYS A 457 14.69 26.62 -52.21
CA LYS A 457 14.87 27.59 -51.12
C LYS A 457 13.68 28.52 -50.96
N HIS A 458 13.06 28.95 -52.05
CA HIS A 458 11.87 29.79 -52.01
C HIS A 458 10.64 29.03 -51.48
N GLN A 459 10.42 27.78 -51.92
CA GLN A 459 9.26 26.99 -51.52
C GLN A 459 9.35 26.47 -50.08
N TYR A 460 10.53 26.05 -49.65
CA TYR A 460 10.70 25.36 -48.37
C TYR A 460 11.39 26.20 -47.28
N GLY A 461 12.10 27.28 -47.65
CA GLY A 461 12.91 28.09 -46.73
C GLY A 461 12.23 29.36 -46.24
N SER A 462 10.90 29.37 -46.09
CA SER A 462 10.16 30.54 -45.62
C SER A 462 9.86 30.49 -44.11
N GLY A 463 9.80 31.64 -43.45
CA GLY A 463 9.48 31.74 -42.02
C GLY A 463 10.60 31.24 -41.11
N SER A 464 10.27 30.30 -40.21
CA SER A 464 11.18 29.64 -39.25
C SER A 464 11.95 28.46 -39.84
N ASN A 465 11.70 28.10 -41.10
CA ASN A 465 12.37 26.99 -41.76
C ASN A 465 13.80 27.36 -42.18
N LEU A 466 14.76 26.57 -41.72
CA LEU A 466 16.13 26.60 -42.21
C LEU A 466 16.33 25.55 -43.29
N ILE A 467 17.23 25.85 -44.23
CA ILE A 467 17.74 24.90 -45.21
C ILE A 467 19.26 24.98 -45.19
N VAL A 468 19.89 23.85 -44.89
CA VAL A 468 21.35 23.71 -44.77
C VAL A 468 21.82 22.70 -45.79
N GLU A 469 22.93 22.98 -46.46
CA GLU A 469 23.55 22.04 -47.39
C GLU A 469 24.28 20.95 -46.60
N ALA A 470 24.10 19.69 -46.99
CA ALA A 470 24.73 18.53 -46.39
C ALA A 470 25.76 17.90 -47.35
N ALA A 471 26.71 17.15 -46.79
CA ALA A 471 27.72 16.46 -47.58
C ALA A 471 27.08 15.36 -48.46
N VAL A 472 27.54 15.25 -49.70
CA VAL A 472 27.14 14.19 -50.63
C VAL A 472 28.04 12.97 -50.41
N PRO A 473 27.51 11.78 -50.11
CA PRO A 473 28.32 10.57 -50.00
C PRO A 473 29.03 10.24 -51.32
N PRO A 474 30.35 9.93 -51.32
CA PRO A 474 31.11 9.73 -52.57
C PRO A 474 30.61 8.61 -53.47
N ASN A 475 29.95 7.59 -52.91
CA ASN A 475 29.42 6.43 -53.62
C ASN A 475 28.16 6.76 -54.44
N VAL A 476 27.41 7.78 -54.06
CA VAL A 476 26.19 8.22 -54.78
C VAL A 476 26.39 9.53 -55.53
N ALA A 477 27.53 10.18 -55.35
CA ALA A 477 27.85 11.43 -56.02
C ALA A 477 27.86 11.27 -57.54
N TYR A 478 27.35 12.27 -58.24
CA TYR A 478 27.47 12.32 -59.70
C TYR A 478 28.94 12.33 -60.11
N GLN A 479 29.32 11.41 -61.01
CA GLN A 479 30.66 11.31 -61.58
C GLN A 479 30.64 11.92 -62.99
N GLU A 480 31.51 12.91 -63.22
CA GLU A 480 31.59 13.68 -64.49
C GLU A 480 32.01 12.86 -65.71
#